data_AF-A0A7Y3BLF4-F1
#
_entry.id   AF-A0A7Y3BLF4-F1
#
_cell.length_a   1.000
_cell.length_b   1.000
_cell.length_c   1.000
_cell.angle_alpha   90.00
_cell.angle_beta   90.00
_cell.angle_gamma   90.00
#
_symmetry.space_group_name_H-M   'P 1'
#
loop_
_entity.id
_entity.type
_entity.pdbx_description
1 polymer ?
#
loop_
_entity_poly.entity_id
_entity_poly.type
_entity_poly.pdbx_seq_one_letter_code
_entity_poly.pdbx_strand_id
1 'polypeptide(L)'
;MKRLKITLMIIVLLLTNTFAQEGWFWQNPLPQGNSLFGVSFTDVNNGTAVGYFGTILRTTDGGDNWVSQTSGTTDWLYAVSFTDANNGTAVGELGTILRTTDGGDNWFSQTSGTTDWLWEVSFTDINNGTAVGGLGTILRTTDGGDNWVSQTSGTTNPLIGVSFTDVNNGTAVGGIGTIL
;
A
#
# COMPACT_ATOMS: atom_id res chain seq x y z
N MET A 1 -13.84 -30.13 67.28
CA MET A 1 -13.12 -30.60 66.07
C MET A 1 -13.32 -29.60 64.95
N LYS A 2 -12.34 -28.71 64.70
CA LYS A 2 -12.35 -27.75 63.59
C LYS A 2 -11.90 -28.48 62.31
N ARG A 3 -12.70 -28.46 61.24
CA ARG A 3 -12.27 -28.93 59.91
C ARG A 3 -11.82 -27.74 59.08
N LEU A 4 -10.52 -27.68 58.81
CA LEU A 4 -9.86 -26.70 57.96
C LEU A 4 -10.21 -27.01 56.49
N LYS A 5 -10.91 -26.12 55.79
CA LYS A 5 -11.11 -26.21 54.34
C LYS A 5 -10.01 -25.39 53.68
N ILE A 6 -9.08 -26.08 53.02
CA ILE A 6 -8.05 -25.46 52.18
C ILE A 6 -8.67 -25.32 50.78
N THR A 7 -9.00 -24.09 50.39
CA THR A 7 -9.46 -23.79 49.02
C THR A 7 -8.23 -23.63 48.14
N LEU A 8 -8.04 -24.53 47.18
CA LEU A 8 -6.99 -24.48 46.18
C LEU A 8 -7.38 -23.45 45.11
N MET A 9 -6.66 -22.34 45.02
CA MET A 9 -6.84 -21.33 43.96
C MET A 9 -6.00 -21.75 42.75
N ILE A 10 -6.65 -22.23 41.70
CA ILE A 10 -5.99 -22.54 40.41
C ILE A 10 -5.73 -21.21 39.71
N ILE A 11 -4.47 -20.82 39.64
CA ILE A 11 -4.00 -19.71 38.82
C ILE A 11 -3.95 -20.22 37.39
N VAL A 12 -4.90 -19.80 36.55
CA VAL A 12 -4.84 -20.04 35.10
C VAL A 12 -3.85 -19.04 34.52
N LEU A 13 -2.63 -19.49 34.26
CA LEU A 13 -1.65 -18.75 33.46
C LEU A 13 -2.16 -18.76 32.01
N LEU A 14 -2.67 -17.63 31.53
CA LEU A 14 -2.92 -17.44 30.09
C LEU A 14 -1.56 -17.26 29.43
N LEU A 15 -0.99 -18.36 28.94
CA LEU A 15 0.11 -18.31 27.97
C LEU A 15 -0.46 -17.76 26.66
N THR A 16 -0.25 -16.49 26.39
CA THR A 16 -0.46 -15.97 25.03
C THR A 16 0.63 -16.56 24.16
N ASN A 17 0.31 -17.61 23.41
CA ASN A 17 1.20 -18.09 22.37
C ASN A 17 1.32 -16.99 21.31
N THR A 18 2.42 -16.25 21.32
CA THR A 18 2.86 -15.48 20.16
C THR A 18 3.39 -16.50 19.17
N PHE A 19 2.53 -17.02 18.28
CA PHE A 19 3.01 -17.82 17.16
C PHE A 19 3.73 -16.87 16.20
N ALA A 20 5.02 -17.15 15.93
CA ALA A 20 5.66 -16.64 14.73
C ALA A 20 4.92 -17.20 13.50
N GLN A 21 5.02 -16.52 12.36
CA GLN A 21 4.42 -16.98 11.10
C GLN A 21 4.75 -18.46 10.87
N GLU A 22 3.73 -19.32 10.70
CA GLU A 22 3.83 -20.78 10.52
C GLU A 22 4.55 -21.18 9.20
N GLY A 23 5.00 -20.19 8.42
CA GLY A 23 5.69 -20.35 7.15
C GLY A 23 5.05 -19.53 6.03
N TRP A 24 5.58 -19.68 4.82
CA TRP A 24 5.04 -19.06 3.62
C TRP A 24 4.01 -19.98 2.98
N PHE A 25 2.77 -19.52 2.87
CA PHE A 25 1.68 -20.22 2.19
C PHE A 25 1.01 -19.30 1.17
N TRP A 26 0.42 -19.90 0.13
CA TRP A 26 -0.22 -19.16 -0.93
C TRP A 26 -1.61 -18.67 -0.50
N GLN A 27 -1.84 -17.35 -0.55
CA GLN A 27 -3.03 -16.68 -0.02
C GLN A 27 -3.96 -16.07 -1.10
N ASN A 28 -3.58 -16.10 -2.37
CA ASN A 28 -4.32 -15.41 -3.43
C ASN A 28 -5.66 -16.13 -3.75
N PRO A 29 -6.80 -15.45 -3.96
CA PRO A 29 -8.05 -16.11 -4.31
C PRO A 29 -8.07 -16.66 -5.75
N LEU A 30 -8.38 -17.94 -5.91
CA LEU A 30 -8.76 -18.49 -7.22
C LEU A 30 -10.17 -18.01 -7.60
N PRO A 31 -10.43 -17.62 -8.87
CA PRO A 31 -9.64 -17.94 -10.06
C PRO A 31 -8.66 -16.83 -10.54
N GLN A 32 -8.43 -15.74 -9.81
CA GLN A 32 -7.64 -14.63 -10.37
C GLN A 32 -6.13 -14.89 -10.32
N GLY A 33 -5.55 -15.18 -11.48
CA GLY A 33 -4.11 -15.45 -11.70
C GLY A 33 -3.31 -14.26 -12.24
N ASN A 34 -3.77 -13.02 -12.03
CA ASN A 34 -3.06 -11.82 -12.48
C ASN A 34 -1.77 -11.61 -11.68
N SER A 35 -0.71 -11.12 -12.34
CA SER A 35 0.49 -10.66 -11.64
C SER A 35 0.16 -9.48 -10.74
N LEU A 36 0.64 -9.55 -9.50
CA LEU A 36 0.58 -8.46 -8.52
C LEU A 36 1.96 -7.81 -8.39
N PHE A 37 1.97 -6.49 -8.22
CA PHE A 37 3.20 -5.68 -8.24
C PHE A 37 3.43 -4.91 -6.94
N GLY A 38 2.35 -4.46 -6.29
CA GLY A 38 2.42 -3.67 -5.07
C GLY A 38 1.52 -4.23 -3.99
N VAL A 39 1.91 -4.01 -2.73
CA VAL A 39 1.11 -4.32 -1.56
C VAL A 39 1.35 -3.29 -0.45
N SER A 40 0.31 -2.90 0.27
CA SER A 40 0.39 -2.02 1.43
C SER A 40 -0.46 -2.57 2.55
N PHE A 41 0.12 -2.68 3.75
CA PHE A 41 -0.59 -3.01 4.99
C PHE A 41 -0.56 -1.81 5.93
N THR A 42 -1.70 -1.54 6.58
CA THR A 42 -1.84 -0.46 7.58
C THR A 42 -1.77 -1.00 9.00
N ASP A 43 -2.13 -2.26 9.17
CA ASP A 43 -1.96 -3.04 10.38
C ASP A 43 -1.84 -4.53 10.00
N VAL A 44 -1.87 -5.41 11.00
CA VAL A 44 -1.76 -6.87 10.80
C VAL A 44 -2.91 -7.49 10.00
N ASN A 45 -4.07 -6.83 9.94
CA ASN A 45 -5.29 -7.35 9.33
C ASN A 45 -5.62 -6.69 7.99
N ASN A 46 -5.31 -5.40 7.84
CA ASN A 46 -5.78 -4.57 6.73
C ASN A 46 -4.68 -4.38 5.69
N GLY A 47 -4.83 -5.04 4.53
CA GLY A 47 -3.86 -5.01 3.44
C GLY A 47 -4.52 -4.86 2.07
N THR A 48 -3.86 -4.16 1.15
CA THR A 48 -4.30 -4.01 -0.24
C THR A 48 -3.17 -4.40 -1.18
N ALA A 49 -3.45 -5.22 -2.20
CA ALA A 49 -2.52 -5.58 -3.26
C ALA A 49 -3.04 -5.10 -4.63
N VAL A 50 -2.13 -4.70 -5.51
CA VAL A 50 -2.46 -4.17 -6.85
C VAL A 50 -1.65 -4.85 -7.95
N GLY A 51 -2.14 -4.83 -9.20
CA GLY A 51 -1.45 -5.51 -10.29
C GLY A 51 -2.02 -5.29 -11.69
N TYR A 52 -1.84 -6.29 -12.56
CA TYR A 52 -2.28 -6.27 -13.96
C TYR A 52 -3.77 -5.99 -14.12
N PHE A 53 -4.12 -5.36 -15.25
CA PHE A 53 -5.51 -5.11 -15.67
C PHE A 53 -6.35 -4.39 -14.60
N GLY A 54 -5.78 -3.38 -13.94
CA GLY A 54 -6.45 -2.63 -12.89
C GLY A 54 -6.80 -3.44 -11.65
N THR A 55 -6.11 -4.57 -11.41
CA THR A 55 -6.37 -5.43 -10.25
C THR A 55 -6.16 -4.67 -8.95
N ILE A 56 -7.16 -4.71 -8.07
CA ILE A 56 -7.05 -4.32 -6.66
C ILE A 56 -7.69 -5.43 -5.82
N LEU A 57 -6.95 -5.94 -4.84
CA LEU A 57 -7.40 -6.94 -3.88
C LEU A 57 -7.24 -6.38 -2.46
N ARG A 58 -8.24 -6.58 -1.60
CA ARG A 58 -8.24 -6.14 -0.20
C ARG A 58 -8.43 -7.31 0.76
N THR A 59 -7.66 -7.33 1.83
CA THR A 59 -7.88 -8.19 3.00
C THR A 59 -8.19 -7.34 4.23
N THR A 60 -9.01 -7.90 5.12
CA THR A 60 -9.32 -7.34 6.46
C THR A 60 -9.11 -8.38 7.56
N ASP A 61 -8.50 -9.51 7.22
CA ASP A 61 -8.24 -10.66 8.08
C ASP A 61 -6.80 -11.17 7.94
N GLY A 62 -5.86 -10.28 7.60
CA GLY A 62 -4.42 -10.58 7.61
C GLY A 62 -3.96 -11.43 6.44
N GLY A 63 -4.70 -11.40 5.34
CA GLY A 63 -4.41 -12.14 4.11
C GLY A 63 -5.04 -13.52 4.04
N ASP A 64 -5.82 -13.93 5.05
CA ASP A 64 -6.56 -15.19 5.01
C ASP A 64 -7.60 -15.21 3.88
N ASN A 65 -8.26 -14.07 3.65
CA ASN A 65 -9.12 -13.85 2.50
C ASN A 65 -8.80 -12.52 1.81
N TRP A 66 -8.83 -12.54 0.48
CA TRP A 66 -8.74 -11.34 -0.34
C TRP A 66 -9.99 -11.17 -1.20
N VAL A 67 -10.51 -9.94 -1.22
CA VAL A 67 -11.71 -9.54 -1.96
C VAL A 67 -11.31 -8.57 -3.06
N SER A 68 -11.79 -8.80 -4.28
CA SER A 68 -11.53 -7.90 -5.41
C SER A 68 -12.31 -6.60 -5.26
N GLN A 69 -11.64 -5.47 -5.54
CA GLN A 69 -12.21 -4.12 -5.55
C GLN A 69 -12.27 -3.61 -6.99
N THR A 70 -13.31 -2.83 -7.30
CA THR A 70 -13.46 -2.23 -8.63
C THR A 70 -12.60 -0.96 -8.71
N SER A 71 -11.58 -0.98 -9.57
CA SER A 71 -10.65 0.15 -9.76
C SER A 71 -11.13 1.21 -10.74
N GLY A 72 -12.04 0.85 -11.65
CA GLY A 72 -12.52 1.73 -12.71
C GLY A 72 -11.54 1.90 -13.89
N THR A 73 -10.43 1.15 -13.93
CA THR A 73 -9.47 1.15 -15.04
C THR A 73 -9.04 -0.27 -15.42
N THR A 74 -8.46 -0.41 -16.61
CA THR A 74 -7.75 -1.62 -17.06
C THR A 74 -6.24 -1.42 -17.13
N ASP A 75 -5.75 -0.22 -16.83
CA ASP A 75 -4.32 0.08 -16.79
C ASP A 75 -3.63 -0.71 -15.68
N TRP A 76 -2.36 -1.07 -15.86
CA TRP A 76 -1.66 -1.81 -14.81
C TRP A 76 -1.34 -0.91 -13.63
N LEU A 77 -1.54 -1.43 -12.43
CA LEU A 77 -1.23 -0.74 -11.18
C LEU A 77 0.04 -1.34 -10.59
N TYR A 78 1.07 -0.52 -10.41
CA TYR A 78 2.41 -0.96 -9.99
C TYR A 78 2.62 -0.84 -8.48
N ALA A 79 2.07 0.19 -7.84
CA ALA A 79 2.25 0.42 -6.42
C ALA A 79 0.97 0.95 -5.76
N VAL A 80 0.89 0.74 -4.45
CA VAL A 80 -0.20 1.23 -3.61
C VAL A 80 0.35 1.63 -2.25
N SER A 81 -0.13 2.73 -1.70
CA SER A 81 0.24 3.23 -0.37
C SER A 81 -1.02 3.58 0.39
N PHE A 82 -1.19 3.01 1.58
CA PHE A 82 -2.22 3.41 2.54
C PHE A 82 -1.60 4.10 3.75
N THR A 83 -2.28 5.12 4.26
CA THR A 83 -1.84 5.91 5.44
C THR A 83 -2.62 5.52 6.69
N ASP A 84 -3.84 5.03 6.50
CA ASP A 84 -4.70 4.41 7.50
C ASP A 84 -5.60 3.38 6.81
N ALA A 85 -6.54 2.77 7.54
CA ALA A 85 -7.42 1.75 6.99
C ALA A 85 -8.29 2.22 5.81
N ASN A 86 -8.55 3.54 5.69
CA ASN A 86 -9.50 4.12 4.75
C ASN A 86 -8.82 4.85 3.57
N ASN A 87 -7.65 5.45 3.80
CA ASN A 87 -7.00 6.38 2.89
C ASN A 87 -5.85 5.73 2.14
N GLY A 88 -6.06 5.46 0.85
CA GLY A 88 -5.08 4.77 0.01
C GLY A 88 -4.99 5.33 -1.41
N THR A 89 -3.78 5.31 -1.97
CA THR A 89 -3.50 5.73 -3.35
C THR A 89 -2.79 4.61 -4.11
N ALA A 90 -3.26 4.28 -5.31
CA ALA A 90 -2.59 3.37 -6.24
C ALA A 90 -2.11 4.13 -7.48
N VAL A 91 -0.96 3.74 -8.03
CA VAL A 91 -0.36 4.36 -9.22
C VAL A 91 0.01 3.32 -10.27
N GLY A 92 0.07 3.73 -11.54
CA GLY A 92 0.19 2.78 -12.64
C GLY A 92 0.64 3.34 -13.98
N GLU A 93 0.37 2.56 -15.03
CA GLU A 93 0.64 2.91 -16.42
C GLU A 93 -0.07 4.20 -16.84
N LEU A 94 0.47 4.85 -17.88
CA LEU A 94 -0.13 6.02 -18.52
C LEU A 94 -0.47 7.17 -17.55
N GLY A 95 0.32 7.34 -16.49
CA GLY A 95 0.10 8.36 -15.47
C GLY A 95 -1.11 8.08 -14.56
N THR A 96 -1.59 6.84 -14.49
CA THR A 96 -2.75 6.46 -13.66
C THR A 96 -2.47 6.72 -12.19
N ILE A 97 -3.38 7.46 -11.55
CA ILE A 97 -3.46 7.62 -10.10
C ILE A 97 -4.91 7.37 -9.68
N LEU A 98 -5.12 6.46 -8.74
CA LEU A 98 -6.41 6.16 -8.12
C LEU A 98 -6.33 6.44 -6.63
N ARG A 99 -7.39 7.03 -6.06
CA ARG A 99 -7.51 7.32 -4.62
C ARG A 99 -8.79 6.72 -4.05
N THR A 100 -8.68 6.18 -2.85
CA THR A 100 -9.81 5.85 -1.99
C THR A 100 -9.71 6.59 -0.67
N THR A 101 -10.87 6.91 -0.08
CA THR A 101 -11.01 7.47 1.27
C THR A 101 -12.00 6.66 2.12
N ASP A 102 -12.39 5.47 1.64
CA ASP A 102 -13.37 4.57 2.23
C ASP A 102 -12.87 3.10 2.25
N GLY A 103 -11.54 2.91 2.31
CA GLY A 103 -10.94 1.58 2.46
C GLY A 103 -10.91 0.75 1.18
N GLY A 104 -11.16 1.40 0.04
CA GLY A 104 -11.20 0.81 -1.29
C GLY A 104 -12.57 0.29 -1.71
N ASP A 105 -13.62 0.62 -0.96
CA ASP A 105 -15.00 0.42 -1.41
C ASP A 105 -15.24 1.19 -2.72
N ASN A 106 -14.68 2.40 -2.82
CA ASN A 106 -14.65 3.18 -4.05
C ASN A 106 -13.23 3.73 -4.34
N TRP A 107 -12.83 3.62 -5.61
CA TRP A 107 -11.60 4.19 -6.14
C TRP A 107 -11.93 5.25 -7.19
N PHE A 108 -11.33 6.44 -7.04
CA PHE A 108 -11.54 7.58 -7.94
C PHE A 108 -10.23 7.96 -8.62
N SER A 109 -10.28 8.22 -9.92
CA SER A 109 -9.11 8.69 -10.68
C SER A 109 -8.74 10.13 -10.30
N GLN A 110 -7.45 10.37 -10.16
CA GLN A 110 -6.85 11.70 -9.97
C GLN A 110 -6.05 12.10 -11.20
N THR A 111 -6.04 13.40 -11.52
CA THR A 111 -5.26 13.92 -12.66
C THR A 111 -3.79 14.05 -12.26
N SER A 112 -2.90 13.29 -12.91
CA SER A 112 -1.46 13.32 -12.66
C SER A 112 -0.71 14.41 -13.43
N GLY A 113 -1.26 14.87 -14.55
CA GLY A 113 -0.60 15.83 -15.44
C GLY A 113 0.50 15.22 -16.32
N THR A 114 0.66 13.89 -16.35
CA THR A 114 1.62 13.17 -17.20
C THR A 114 0.98 11.91 -17.78
N THR A 115 1.60 11.36 -18.83
CA THR A 115 1.31 10.01 -19.36
C THR A 115 2.45 9.03 -19.10
N ASP A 116 3.49 9.46 -18.39
CA ASP A 116 4.59 8.59 -18.01
C ASP A 116 4.12 7.54 -17.01
N TRP A 117 4.71 6.35 -17.06
CA TRP A 117 4.39 5.28 -16.12
C TRP A 117 4.84 5.66 -14.72
N LEU A 118 3.98 5.46 -13.73
CA LEU A 118 4.28 5.70 -12.31
C LEU A 118 4.52 4.35 -11.63
N TRP A 119 5.74 4.13 -11.15
CA TRP A 119 6.16 2.82 -10.63
C TRP A 119 6.03 2.69 -9.11
N GLU A 120 6.17 3.78 -8.36
CA GLU A 120 6.11 3.75 -6.91
C GLU A 120 5.38 4.98 -6.36
N VAL A 121 4.70 4.82 -5.23
CA VAL A 121 4.03 5.91 -4.51
C VAL A 121 4.24 5.75 -3.01
N SER A 122 4.57 6.85 -2.33
CA SER A 122 4.72 6.89 -0.88
C SER A 122 3.94 8.07 -0.31
N PHE A 123 3.07 7.77 0.66
CA PHE A 123 2.41 8.78 1.48
C PHE A 123 2.91 8.72 2.92
N THR A 124 3.12 9.89 3.52
CA THR A 124 3.56 10.04 4.92
C THR A 124 2.41 10.35 5.87
N ASP A 125 1.37 10.98 5.33
CA ASP A 125 0.08 11.22 5.96
C ASP A 125 -0.99 11.30 4.87
N ILE A 126 -2.25 11.51 5.27
CA ILE A 126 -3.40 11.56 4.35
C ILE A 126 -3.24 12.58 3.20
N ASN A 127 -2.48 13.66 3.41
CA ASN A 127 -2.35 14.78 2.48
C ASN A 127 -1.06 14.75 1.66
N ASN A 128 0.03 14.24 2.24
CA ASN A 128 1.38 14.37 1.69
C ASN A 128 1.85 13.09 1.03
N GLY A 129 1.92 13.10 -0.30
CA GLY A 129 2.32 11.96 -1.11
C GLY A 129 3.26 12.32 -2.25
N THR A 130 4.12 11.36 -2.63
CA THR A 130 5.02 11.47 -3.78
C THR A 130 4.91 10.21 -4.64
N ALA A 131 4.71 10.38 -5.94
CA ALA A 131 4.76 9.32 -6.93
C ALA A 131 5.97 9.53 -7.86
N VAL A 132 6.64 8.45 -8.24
CA VAL A 132 7.82 8.49 -9.12
C VAL A 132 7.65 7.56 -10.31
N GLY A 133 8.32 7.88 -11.42
CA GLY A 133 8.05 7.20 -12.67
C GLY A 133 9.07 7.38 -13.79
N GLY A 134 8.58 7.16 -15.01
CA GLY A 134 9.33 7.26 -16.26
C GLY A 134 9.97 8.63 -16.47
N LEU A 135 11.08 8.65 -17.21
CA LEU A 135 11.74 9.88 -17.64
C LEU A 135 12.12 10.86 -16.49
N GLY A 136 12.41 10.33 -15.31
CA GLY A 136 12.73 11.14 -14.14
C GLY A 136 11.51 11.81 -13.49
N THR A 137 10.30 11.33 -13.77
CA THR A 137 9.05 11.87 -13.23
C THR A 137 9.04 11.79 -11.70
N ILE A 138 8.76 12.94 -11.08
CA ILE A 138 8.40 13.07 -9.67
C ILE A 138 7.14 13.93 -9.62
N LEU A 139 6.07 13.39 -9.03
CA LEU A 139 4.84 14.11 -8.76
C LEU A 139 4.65 14.19 -7.25
N ARG A 140 4.30 15.37 -6.73
CA ARG A 140 4.04 15.56 -5.31
C ARG A 140 2.68 16.19 -5.08
N THR A 141 1.96 15.69 -4.09
CA THR A 141 0.74 16.31 -3.55
C THR A 141 0.94 16.67 -2.08
N THR A 142 0.25 17.73 -1.65
CA THR A 142 0.14 18.16 -0.25
C THR A 142 -1.33 18.35 0.16
N ASP A 143 -2.26 17.86 -0.66
CA ASP A 143 -3.72 17.99 -0.51
C ASP A 143 -4.44 16.66 -0.77
N GLY A 144 -3.77 15.54 -0.54
CA GLY A 144 -4.38 14.21 -0.62
C GLY A 144 -4.59 13.71 -2.05
N GLY A 145 -3.94 14.37 -3.02
CA GLY A 145 -4.00 14.06 -4.43
C GLY A 145 -5.10 14.79 -5.19
N ASP A 146 -5.77 15.76 -4.55
CA ASP A 146 -6.63 16.71 -5.27
C ASP A 146 -5.82 17.46 -6.35
N ASN A 147 -4.56 17.78 -6.05
CA ASN A 147 -3.59 18.29 -7.02
C ASN A 147 -2.24 17.58 -6.91
N TRP A 148 -1.71 17.17 -8.07
CA TRP A 148 -0.36 16.63 -8.21
C TRP A 148 0.53 17.64 -8.95
N VAL A 149 1.65 18.00 -8.35
CA VAL A 149 2.59 18.99 -8.88
C VAL A 149 3.91 18.32 -9.26
N SER A 150 4.31 18.45 -10.52
CA SER A 150 5.60 17.95 -11.01
C SER A 150 6.78 18.65 -10.32
N GLN A 151 7.77 17.85 -9.90
CA GLN A 151 9.01 18.32 -9.31
C GLN A 151 10.19 18.04 -10.25
N THR A 152 11.18 18.93 -10.27
CA THR A 152 12.39 18.71 -11.06
C THR A 152 13.29 17.67 -10.37
N SER A 153 13.56 16.56 -11.04
CA SER A 153 14.46 15.50 -10.55
C SER A 153 15.93 15.72 -10.92
N GLY A 154 16.21 16.56 -11.93
CA GLY A 154 17.55 16.78 -12.45
C GLY A 154 18.10 15.62 -13.31
N THR A 155 17.27 14.63 -13.64
CA THR A 155 17.64 13.46 -14.44
C THR A 155 16.49 13.05 -15.35
N THR A 156 16.79 12.31 -16.42
CA THR A 156 15.79 11.64 -17.27
C THR A 156 15.77 10.13 -17.03
N ASN A 157 16.55 9.63 -16.08
CA ASN A 157 16.56 8.22 -15.74
C ASN A 157 15.23 7.83 -15.08
N PRO A 158 14.69 6.63 -15.39
CA PRO A 158 13.48 6.16 -14.73
C PRO A 158 13.69 6.04 -13.22
N LEU A 159 12.76 6.54 -12.42
CA LEU A 159 12.74 6.43 -10.96
C LEU A 159 11.77 5.32 -10.56
N ILE A 160 12.29 4.24 -10.00
CA ILE A 160 11.56 2.98 -9.79
C ILE A 160 11.11 2.77 -8.35
N GLY A 161 11.59 3.59 -7.41
CA GLY A 161 11.29 3.47 -6.00
C GLY A 161 11.36 4.81 -5.31
N VAL A 162 10.49 5.02 -4.33
CA VAL A 162 10.48 6.21 -3.48
C VAL A 162 10.07 5.80 -2.06
N SER A 163 10.73 6.39 -1.07
CA SER A 163 10.38 6.21 0.33
C SER A 163 10.55 7.52 1.07
N PHE A 164 9.58 7.85 1.92
CA PHE A 164 9.65 8.99 2.82
C PHE A 164 9.56 8.52 4.27
N THR A 165 10.38 9.13 5.12
CA THR A 165 10.37 8.92 6.58
C THR A 165 9.51 9.94 7.31
N ASP A 166 9.37 11.13 6.72
CA ASP A 166 8.42 12.17 7.10
C ASP A 166 8.12 13.04 5.87
N VAL A 167 7.24 14.03 6.01
CA VAL A 167 6.81 14.92 4.91
C VAL A 167 7.96 15.62 4.18
N ASN A 168 9.11 15.85 4.83
CA ASN A 168 10.24 16.61 4.28
C ASN A 168 11.44 15.73 3.92
N ASN A 169 11.50 14.49 4.40
CA ASN A 169 12.67 13.63 4.25
C ASN A 169 12.32 12.34 3.49
N GLY A 170 12.72 12.29 2.22
CA GLY A 170 12.55 11.12 1.37
C GLY A 170 13.72 10.90 0.41
N THR A 171 13.74 9.73 -0.21
CA THR A 171 14.74 9.29 -1.18
C THR A 171 14.06 8.62 -2.34
N ALA A 172 14.47 8.98 -3.56
CA ALA A 172 14.05 8.30 -4.78
C ALA A 172 15.23 7.56 -5.41
N VAL A 173 14.98 6.37 -5.94
CA VAL A 173 16.00 5.52 -6.57
C VAL A 173 15.57 5.15 -7.99
N GLY A 174 16.53 4.95 -8.88
CA GLY A 174 16.25 4.78 -10.30
C GLY A 174 17.33 4.04 -11.09
N GLY A 175 17.09 3.97 -12.39
CA GLY A 175 17.99 3.36 -13.36
C GLY A 175 19.39 3.98 -13.32
N ILE A 176 20.39 3.21 -13.78
CA ILE A 176 21.78 3.65 -13.91
C ILE A 176 22.39 4.15 -12.57
N GLY A 177 21.93 3.58 -11.45
CA GLY A 177 22.44 3.93 -10.11
C GLY A 177 21.99 5.31 -9.61
N THR A 178 20.90 5.84 -10.15
CA THR A 178 20.33 7.13 -9.71
C THR A 178 19.81 7.03 -8.29
N ILE A 179 20.21 7.98 -7.43
CA ILE A 179 19.68 8.19 -6.07
C ILE A 179 19.49 9.70 -5.90
N LEU A 180 18.30 10.12 -5.46
CA LEU A 180 17.91 11.51 -5.20
C LEU A 180 17.47 11.67 -3.75
#